data_AF-A0A7J4N6N5-F1
#
_entry.id   AF-A0A7J4N6N5-F1
#
_cell.length_a   1.000
_cell.length_b   1.000
_cell.length_c   1.000
_cell.angle_alpha   90.00
_cell.angle_beta   90.00
_cell.angle_gamma   90.00
#
_symmetry.space_group_name_H-M   'P 1'
#
loop_
_entity.id
_entity.type
_entity.pdbx_description
1 polymer ?
#
loop_
_entity_poly.entity_id
_entity_poly.type
_entity_poly.pdbx_seq_one_letter_code
_entity_poly.pdbx_strand_id
1 'polypeptide(L)' 'MLTEDGKAMLARSVREYLRMHPGKKAEAKKKAVRHFMDYREAFGGGKASDALVKEVERYIDRVMAA' A
#
# COMPACT_ATOMS: atom_id res chain seq x y z
N MET A 1 -10.26 -2.58 8.53
CA MET A 1 -9.73 -3.83 7.96
C MET A 1 -9.39 -3.58 6.51
N LEU A 2 -8.28 -4.14 6.04
CA LEU A 2 -7.87 -4.03 4.64
C LEU A 2 -8.67 -5.00 3.78
N THR A 3 -9.41 -4.48 2.79
CA THR A 3 -10.23 -5.28 1.87
C THR A 3 -9.37 -6.02 0.85
N GLU A 4 -9.93 -7.06 0.22
CA GLU A 4 -9.24 -7.78 -0.86
C GLU A 4 -8.90 -6.88 -2.05
N ASP A 5 -9.79 -5.96 -2.42
CA ASP A 5 -9.51 -4.97 -3.47
C ASP A 5 -8.36 -4.03 -3.06
N GLY A 6 -8.32 -3.62 -1.79
CA GLY A 6 -7.21 -2.84 -1.24
C GLY A 6 -5.88 -3.60 -1.28
N LYS A 7 -5.90 -4.90 -0.97
CA LYS A 7 -4.74 -5.80 -1.08
C LYS A 7 -4.26 -5.95 -2.52
N ALA A 8 -5.17 -6.13 -3.47
CA ALA A 8 -4.84 -6.26 -4.89
C ALA A 8 -4.23 -4.96 -5.44
N MET A 9 -4.83 -3.81 -5.12
CA MET A 9 -4.33 -2.49 -5.50
C MET A 9 -2.93 -2.22 -4.93
N LEU A 10 -2.73 -2.48 -3.63
CA LEU A 10 -1.42 -2.31 -2.98
C LEU A 10 -0.36 -3.22 -3.61
N ALA A 11 -0.68 -4.50 -3.81
CA ALA A 11 0.26 -5.45 -4.39
C ALA A 11 0.66 -5.06 -5.82
N ARG A 12 -0.31 -4.65 -6.63
CA ARG A 12 -0.07 -4.14 -7.99
C ARG A 12 0.82 -2.90 -7.96
N SER A 13 0.48 -1.90 -7.14
CA SER A 13 1.26 -0.65 -7.04
C SER A 13 2.72 -0.90 -6.64
N VAL A 14 2.96 -1.81 -5.68
CA VAL A 14 4.31 -2.15 -5.22
C VAL A 14 5.09 -2.88 -6.31
N ARG A 15 4.49 -3.90 -6.94
CA ARG A 15 5.15 -4.70 -7.99
C ARG A 15 5.47 -3.86 -9.22
N GLU A 16 4.53 -3.03 -9.68
CA GLU A 16 4.75 -2.14 -10.81
C GLU A 16 5.90 -1.16 -10.54
N TYR A 17 5.94 -0.55 -9.34
CA TYR A 17 7.00 0.38 -8.97
C TYR A 17 8.37 -0.32 -8.92
N LEU A 18 8.47 -1.48 -8.27
CA LEU A 18 9.72 -2.22 -8.16
C LEU A 18 10.20 -2.79 -9.50
N ARG A 19 9.28 -3.09 -10.42
CA ARG A 19 9.62 -3.48 -11.80
C ARG A 19 10.32 -2.35 -12.55
N MET A 20 9.89 -1.10 -12.35
CA MET A 20 10.50 0.08 -12.98
C MET A 20 11.73 0.60 -12.22
N HIS A 21 11.77 0.37 -10.90
CA HIS A 21 12.82 0.87 -10.00
C HIS A 21 13.35 -0.26 -9.11
N PRO A 22 14.15 -1.20 -9.65
CA PRO A 22 14.69 -2.31 -8.87
C PRO A 22 15.49 -1.82 -7.66
N GLY A 23 15.30 -2.47 -6.51
CA GLY A 23 15.99 -2.14 -5.26
C GLY A 23 15.41 -0.96 -4.46
N LYS A 24 14.46 -0.19 -5.02
CA LYS A 24 13.83 0.98 -4.36
C LYS A 24 12.65 0.60 -3.46
N LYS A 25 12.87 -0.35 -2.53
CA LYS A 25 11.82 -0.91 -1.65
C LYS A 25 11.24 0.13 -0.68
N ALA A 26 12.07 1.02 -0.13
CA ALA A 26 11.60 2.06 0.79
C ALA A 26 10.67 3.06 0.09
N GLU A 27 11.02 3.48 -1.12
CA GLU A 27 10.22 4.37 -1.95
C GLU A 27 8.92 3.69 -2.41
N ALA A 28 8.98 2.41 -2.79
CA ALA A 28 7.81 1.61 -3.14
C ALA A 28 6.79 1.59 -1.97
N LYS A 29 7.26 1.32 -0.75
CA LYS A 29 6.43 1.31 0.45
C LYS A 29 5.79 2.67 0.72
N LYS A 30 6.58 3.74 0.73
CA LYS A 30 6.08 5.10 0.94
C LYS A 30 4.99 5.47 -0.08
N LYS A 31 5.20 5.13 -1.35
CA LYS A 31 4.24 5.42 -2.42
C LYS A 31 2.96 4.61 -2.29
N ALA A 32 3.05 3.32 -1.98
CA ALA A 32 1.89 2.45 -1.79
C ALA A 32 1.04 2.87 -0.58
N VAL A 33 1.68 3.22 0.55
CA VAL A 33 0.96 3.76 1.72
C VAL A 33 0.26 5.07 1.37
N ARG A 34 0.96 6.01 0.71
CA ARG A 34 0.35 7.28 0.28
C ARG A 34 -0.86 7.04 -0.62
N HIS A 35 -0.71 6.22 -1.66
CA HIS A 35 -1.79 5.89 -2.59
C HIS A 35 -3.02 5.35 -1.85
N PHE A 36 -2.82 4.44 -0.89
CA PHE A 36 -3.92 3.91 -0.10
C PHE A 36 -4.65 4.99 0.70
N MET A 37 -3.93 5.93 1.32
CA MET A 37 -4.54 7.03 2.06
C MET A 37 -5.32 7.97 1.14
N ASP A 38 -4.73 8.35 0.00
CA ASP A 38 -5.35 9.25 -0.97
C ASP A 38 -6.64 8.61 -1.54
N TYR A 39 -6.61 7.31 -1.84
CA TYR A 39 -7.79 6.57 -2.28
C TYR A 39 -8.89 6.57 -1.21
N ARG A 40 -8.55 6.33 0.05
CA ARG A 40 -9.54 6.37 1.14
C ARG A 40 -10.18 7.74 1.29
N GLU A 41 -9.39 8.80 1.20
CA GLU A 41 -9.88 10.17 1.29
C GLU A 41 -10.82 10.51 0.12
N ALA A 42 -10.45 10.13 -1.10
CA ALA A 42 -11.24 10.36 -2.31
C ALA A 42 -12.59 9.61 -2.33
N PHE A 43 -12.64 8.39 -1.77
CA PHE A 43 -13.83 7.51 -1.85
C PHE A 43 -14.58 7.39 -0.51
N GLY A 44 -14.51 8.40 0.34
CA GLY A 44 -15.35 8.50 1.55
C GLY A 44 -14.95 7.54 2.69
N GLY A 45 -13.76 6.94 2.62
CA GLY A 45 -13.21 6.10 3.69
C GLY A 45 -12.74 6.89 4.92
N GLY A 46 -12.65 8.22 4.83
CA GLY A 46 -12.20 9.09 5.91
C GLY A 46 -10.78 8.77 6.39
N LYS A 47 -10.39 9.40 7.51
CA LYS A 47 -9.06 9.22 8.11
C LYS A 47 -8.86 7.74 8.51
N ALA A 48 -7.76 7.14 8.05
CA ALA A 48 -7.39 5.78 8.46
C ALA A 48 -7.03 5.76 9.94
N SER A 49 -7.47 4.72 10.66
CA SER A 49 -7.02 4.47 12.03
C SER A 49 -5.58 3.93 12.04
N ASP A 50 -4.85 4.15 13.12
CA ASP A 50 -3.47 3.66 13.26
C ASP A 50 -3.37 2.14 13.10
N ALA A 51 -4.40 1.40 13.55
CA ALA A 51 -4.48 -0.04 13.36
C ALA A 51 -4.54 -0.42 11.87
N LEU A 52 -5.31 0.31 11.07
CA LEU A 52 -5.42 0.10 9.63
C LEU A 52 -4.11 0.47 8.91
N VAL A 53 -3.46 1.56 9.33
CA VAL A 53 -2.15 1.96 8.79
C VAL A 53 -1.13 0.84 9.01
N LYS A 54 -1.04 0.29 10.23
CA LYS A 54 -0.15 -0.84 10.56
C LYS A 54 -0.51 -2.13 9.81
N GLU A 55 -1.78 -2.35 9.50
CA GLU A 55 -2.22 -3.49 8.68
C GLU A 55 -1.71 -3.35 7.24
N VAL A 56 -1.86 -2.16 6.65
CA VAL A 56 -1.38 -1.82 5.31
C VAL A 56 0.14 -1.93 5.21
N GLU A 57 0.88 -1.36 6.16
CA GLU A 57 2.34 -1.43 6.17
C GLU A 57 2.85 -2.86 6.23
N ARG A 58 2.27 -3.70 7.12
CA ARG A 58 2.63 -5.12 7.24
C ARG A 58 2.29 -5.89 5.96
N TYR A 59 1.18 -5.58 5.32
CA TYR A 59 0.82 -6.22 4.06
C TYR A 59 1.80 -5.85 2.93
N ILE A 60 2.17 -4.58 2.81
CA ILE A 60 3.16 -4.11 1.84
C ILE A 60 4.51 -4.80 2.07
N ASP A 61 4.95 -4.92 3.32
CA ASP A 61 6.21 -5.62 3.65
C ASP A 61 6.19 -7.09 3.20
N ARG A 62 5.05 -7.79 3.35
CA ARG A 62 4.87 -9.15 2.83
C ARG A 62 4.95 -9.21 1.31
N VAL A 63 4.32 -8.26 0.61
CA VAL A 63 4.39 -8.22 -0.87
C VAL A 63 5.81 -8.00 -1.37
N MET A 64 6.62 -7.20 -0.67
CA MET A 64 8.01 -6.94 -1.05
C MET A 64 8.99 -8.08 -0.71
N ALA A 65 8.55 -9.04 0.11
CA ALA A 65 9.34 -10.20 0.52
C ALA A 65 9.06 -11.46 -0.32
N ALA A 66 7.91 -11.50 -1.01
CA ALA A 66 7.52 -12.54 -1.97
C ALA A 66 8.16 -12.29 -3.35
#